data_AF-A0A8H4UV71-F1
#
_entry.id   AF-A0A8H4UV71-F1
#
_cell.length_a   1.000
_cell.length_b   1.000
_cell.length_c   1.000
_cell.angle_alpha   90.00
_cell.angle_beta   90.00
_cell.angle_gamma   90.00
#
_symmetry.space_group_name_H-M   'P 1'
#
loop_
_entity.id
_entity.type
_entity.pdbx_description
1 polymer ?
#
loop_
_entity_poly.entity_id
_entity_poly.type
_entity_poly.pdbx_seq_one_letter_code
_entity_poly.pdbx_strand_id
1 'polypeptide(L)'
;MGRYIDMALKAPGRHRALDMSPFSRNAMYIGVDIAALGIAHHPAIVKAFSEVGELFRQRLITSSGHKEFSYADFGAAMIHIQNESNMDAAVIIPKADDVVQVVPRKDTAYEFPMDATYVIAGGLGGLGRSAARWMCSRGARHLILISRSGARTASAKELLQDLHSQGCKVKICQSDITDSENLQISMRECISDMPPIKGCLQSTMLLQDSIFENMSYQQFMAGINPKVQGSLNVLDAIPNNLDFFLVLSSAASIVGNRGQANYNSANAFQDSLAEHLNSKGIPGMSVNLGNMLSVGWVAENKGALPLDLVYSSIDEPEFHALLEYHLDPRWGASRSVQTCHTIAGVRSATRFNEDRTPLPTFMNNPLFTIIRESSNGTAEDSDQGREISISTLLKESKSVQDAASHVADAIICKLSGVMSFPIAEIDPSQGLASYGVDSLVTVDFRTWIAKEMGA
;
A
#
# COMPACT_ATOMS: atom_id res chain seq x y z
N MET A 1 -30.08 32.03 -48.99
CA MET A 1 -29.92 31.23 -47.77
C MET A 1 -28.52 30.66 -47.76
N GLY A 2 -27.63 31.17 -46.92
CA GLY A 2 -26.24 30.72 -46.83
C GLY A 2 -26.04 29.77 -45.66
N ARG A 3 -25.13 28.80 -45.78
CA ARG A 3 -24.75 27.89 -44.69
C ARG A 3 -23.26 28.02 -44.44
N TYR A 4 -22.88 28.31 -43.19
CA TYR A 4 -21.49 28.30 -42.76
C TYR A 4 -21.29 27.09 -41.85
N ILE A 5 -20.39 26.18 -42.25
CA ILE A 5 -20.06 24.97 -41.50
C ILE A 5 -18.67 25.15 -40.93
N ASP A 6 -18.58 25.21 -39.60
CA ASP A 6 -17.34 25.40 -38.87
C ASP A 6 -16.86 24.06 -38.31
N MET A 7 -15.80 23.52 -38.90
CA MET A 7 -15.15 22.27 -38.46
C MET A 7 -13.90 22.54 -37.61
N ALA A 8 -13.54 23.80 -37.38
CA ALA A 8 -12.31 24.22 -36.71
C ALA A 8 -12.58 24.73 -35.28
N LEU A 9 -13.54 24.10 -34.59
CA LEU A 9 -13.85 24.37 -33.19
C LEU A 9 -12.60 24.06 -32.34
N LYS A 10 -11.71 25.05 -32.17
CA LYS A 10 -10.53 24.92 -31.32
C LYS A 10 -10.99 24.70 -29.87
N ALA A 11 -10.18 23.92 -29.15
CA ALA A 11 -10.33 23.51 -27.76
C ALA A 11 -11.00 24.56 -26.83
N PRO A 12 -11.76 24.11 -25.82
CA PRO A 12 -12.55 24.98 -24.95
C PRO A 12 -11.69 26.13 -24.36
N GLY A 13 -12.15 27.37 -24.50
CA GLY A 13 -11.54 28.54 -23.83
C GLY A 13 -11.31 29.79 -24.68
N ARG A 14 -11.53 29.78 -26.00
CA ARG A 14 -11.51 30.99 -26.85
C ARG A 14 -12.90 31.33 -27.39
N HIS A 15 -13.68 32.10 -26.63
CA HIS A 15 -14.94 32.67 -27.10
C HIS A 15 -14.66 33.87 -28.01
N ARG A 16 -14.87 33.72 -29.32
CA ARG A 16 -14.98 34.85 -30.25
C ARG A 16 -16.46 35.21 -30.40
N ALA A 17 -16.78 36.51 -30.37
CA ALA A 17 -18.13 36.97 -30.66
C ALA A 17 -18.49 36.68 -32.12
N LEU A 18 -19.67 36.11 -32.35
CA LEU A 18 -20.19 35.84 -33.69
C LEU A 18 -20.97 37.06 -34.18
N ASP A 19 -20.65 37.57 -35.37
CA ASP A 19 -21.43 38.65 -35.99
C ASP A 19 -22.82 38.13 -36.37
N MET A 20 -23.86 38.81 -35.86
CA MET A 20 -25.25 38.41 -36.06
C MET A 20 -25.88 39.02 -37.33
N SER A 21 -25.23 39.98 -37.96
CA SER A 21 -25.72 40.66 -39.16
C SER A 21 -26.09 39.70 -40.31
N PRO A 22 -25.34 38.61 -40.59
CA PRO A 22 -25.67 37.67 -41.65
C PRO A 22 -27.01 36.93 -41.47
N PHE A 23 -27.50 36.74 -40.23
CA PHE A 23 -28.74 36.02 -39.97
C PHE A 23 -29.99 36.76 -40.44
N SER A 24 -29.92 38.09 -40.61
CA SER A 24 -30.99 38.91 -41.22
C SER A 24 -31.33 38.49 -42.65
N ARG A 25 -30.39 37.81 -43.34
CA ARG A 25 -30.57 37.24 -44.69
C ARG A 25 -30.92 35.74 -44.66
N ASN A 26 -31.43 35.25 -43.52
CA ASN A 26 -31.70 33.83 -43.27
C ASN A 26 -30.46 32.95 -43.50
N ALA A 27 -29.29 33.39 -43.01
CA ALA A 27 -28.08 32.54 -42.98
C ALA A 27 -28.13 31.55 -41.81
N MET A 28 -27.38 30.45 -41.91
CA MET A 28 -27.23 29.46 -40.84
C MET A 28 -25.75 29.26 -40.50
N TYR A 29 -25.46 29.11 -39.21
CA TYR A 29 -24.14 28.74 -38.69
C TYR A 29 -24.26 27.36 -38.03
N ILE A 30 -23.36 26.44 -38.38
CA ILE A 30 -23.33 25.07 -37.88
C ILE A 30 -21.91 24.77 -37.41
N GLY A 31 -21.71 24.65 -36.10
CA GLY A 31 -20.47 24.11 -35.53
C GLY A 31 -20.51 22.58 -35.55
N VAL A 32 -19.44 21.95 -36.04
CA VAL A 32 -19.34 20.49 -36.12
C VAL A 32 -18.08 20.03 -35.39
N ASP A 33 -18.29 19.24 -34.33
CA ASP A 33 -17.24 18.46 -33.66
C ASP A 33 -17.53 16.97 -33.88
N ILE A 34 -16.76 16.35 -34.77
CA ILE A 34 -16.94 14.94 -35.15
C ILE A 34 -16.61 14.01 -33.97
N ALA A 35 -15.66 14.39 -33.11
CA ALA A 35 -15.27 13.57 -31.96
C ALA A 35 -16.39 13.56 -30.91
N ALA A 36 -16.93 14.74 -30.58
CA ALA A 36 -18.08 14.84 -29.67
C ALA A 36 -19.32 14.10 -30.22
N LEU A 37 -19.56 14.19 -31.53
CA LEU A 37 -20.66 13.49 -32.18
C LEU A 37 -20.50 11.96 -32.11
N GLY A 38 -19.27 11.44 -32.21
CA GLY A 38 -19.00 10.00 -32.08
C GLY A 38 -19.31 9.44 -30.69
N ILE A 39 -19.07 10.22 -29.64
CA ILE A 39 -19.37 9.83 -28.25
C ILE A 39 -20.88 9.89 -27.99
N ALA A 40 -21.54 10.98 -28.39
CA ALA A 40 -22.95 11.21 -28.07
C ALA A 40 -23.92 10.45 -28.99
N HIS A 41 -23.56 10.25 -30.25
CA HIS A 41 -24.44 9.74 -31.30
C HIS A 41 -23.73 8.79 -32.28
N HIS A 42 -23.15 7.73 -31.74
CA HIS A 42 -22.42 6.69 -32.49
C HIS A 42 -23.12 6.20 -33.80
N PRO A 43 -24.45 5.97 -33.85
CA PRO A 43 -25.11 5.53 -35.08
C PRO A 43 -24.99 6.51 -36.27
N ALA A 44 -24.95 7.82 -36.00
CA ALA A 44 -24.84 8.83 -37.05
C ALA A 44 -23.45 8.81 -37.72
N ILE A 45 -22.38 8.59 -36.93
CA ILE A 45 -21.02 8.43 -37.45
C ILE A 45 -20.91 7.17 -38.30
N VAL A 46 -21.43 6.03 -37.83
CA VAL A 46 -21.41 4.77 -38.60
C VAL A 46 -22.10 4.94 -39.95
N LYS A 47 -23.25 5.62 -39.97
CA LYS A 47 -23.97 5.92 -41.21
C LYS A 47 -23.13 6.82 -42.15
N ALA A 48 -22.54 7.89 -41.63
CA ALA A 48 -21.71 8.80 -42.43
C ALA A 48 -20.49 8.08 -43.04
N PHE A 49 -19.79 7.24 -42.27
CA PHE A 49 -18.68 6.42 -42.79
C PHE A 49 -19.13 5.46 -43.90
N SER A 50 -20.31 4.86 -43.74
CA SER A 50 -20.87 3.96 -44.75
C SER A 50 -21.19 4.69 -46.06
N GLU A 51 -21.76 5.89 -45.96
CA GLU A 51 -22.03 6.76 -47.12
C GLU A 51 -20.75 7.22 -47.81
N VAL A 52 -19.72 7.61 -47.06
CA VAL A 52 -18.39 7.93 -47.62
C VAL A 52 -17.80 6.73 -48.37
N GLY A 53 -17.91 5.53 -47.80
CA GLY A 53 -17.46 4.30 -48.46
C GLY A 53 -18.21 3.99 -49.76
N GLU A 54 -19.49 4.33 -49.85
CA GLU A 54 -20.28 4.24 -51.09
C GLU A 54 -19.79 5.25 -52.14
N LEU A 55 -19.52 6.50 -51.74
CA LEU A 55 -18.97 7.51 -52.65
C LEU A 55 -17.62 7.10 -53.24
N PHE A 56 -16.75 6.46 -52.45
CA PHE A 56 -15.50 5.88 -52.94
C PHE A 56 -15.75 4.74 -53.94
N ARG A 57 -16.69 3.83 -53.65
CA ARG A 57 -17.05 2.72 -54.56
C ARG A 57 -17.61 3.21 -55.90
N GLN A 58 -18.40 4.28 -55.86
CA GLN A 58 -18.95 4.95 -57.05
C GLN A 58 -17.92 5.85 -57.77
N ARG A 59 -16.70 5.98 -57.23
CA ARG A 59 -15.63 6.86 -57.75
C ARG A 59 -16.02 8.34 -57.83
N LEU A 60 -16.97 8.77 -56.98
CA LEU A 60 -17.38 10.17 -56.87
C LEU A 60 -16.40 11.00 -56.03
N ILE A 61 -15.62 10.32 -55.18
CA ILE A 61 -14.50 10.90 -54.43
C ILE A 61 -13.27 10.01 -54.61
N THR A 62 -12.09 10.63 -54.50
CA THR A 62 -10.79 9.94 -54.54
C THR A 62 -10.02 10.24 -53.26
N SER A 63 -9.06 9.37 -52.91
CA SER A 63 -8.16 9.67 -51.80
C SER A 63 -7.35 10.92 -52.12
N SER A 64 -7.11 11.77 -51.13
CA SER A 64 -6.00 12.72 -51.19
C SER A 64 -4.68 11.93 -51.22
N GLY A 65 -3.59 12.59 -51.62
CA GLY A 65 -2.26 12.04 -51.47
C GLY A 65 -2.02 11.63 -50.01
N HIS A 66 -1.32 10.50 -49.83
CA HIS A 66 -0.90 10.04 -48.52
C HIS A 66 0.57 9.62 -48.57
N LYS A 67 1.25 9.78 -47.44
CA LYS A 67 2.61 9.29 -47.24
C LYS A 67 2.59 8.20 -46.19
N GLU A 68 3.16 7.06 -46.54
CA GLU A 68 3.24 5.91 -45.66
C GLU A 68 4.49 6.00 -44.78
N PHE A 69 4.31 5.70 -43.50
CA PHE A 69 5.36 5.60 -42.49
C PHE A 69 5.26 4.24 -41.82
N SER A 70 6.40 3.64 -41.45
CA SER A 70 6.38 2.44 -40.61
C SER A 70 6.12 2.82 -39.15
N TYR A 71 5.82 1.83 -38.30
CA TYR A 71 5.68 2.08 -36.87
C TYR A 71 7.00 2.53 -36.22
N ALA A 72 8.15 2.06 -36.73
CA ALA A 72 9.47 2.50 -36.27
C ALA A 72 9.74 3.98 -36.58
N ASP A 73 9.13 4.50 -37.66
CA ASP A 73 9.28 5.87 -38.13
C ASP A 73 8.20 6.82 -37.60
N PHE A 74 7.55 6.49 -36.48
CA PHE A 74 6.46 7.29 -35.90
C PHE A 74 6.87 8.77 -35.69
N GLY A 75 8.11 9.02 -35.25
CA GLY A 75 8.63 10.37 -35.10
C GLY A 75 8.65 11.16 -36.42
N ALA A 76 9.04 10.52 -37.53
CA ALA A 76 9.03 11.14 -38.84
C ALA A 76 7.60 11.42 -39.35
N ALA A 77 6.65 10.54 -39.03
CA ALA A 77 5.23 10.76 -39.32
C ALA A 77 4.70 12.01 -38.58
N MET A 78 5.08 12.19 -37.31
CA MET A 78 4.67 13.37 -36.53
C MET A 78 5.25 14.67 -37.08
N ILE A 79 6.52 14.67 -37.51
CA ILE A 79 7.15 15.83 -38.17
C ILE A 79 6.42 16.16 -39.49
N HIS A 80 6.04 15.13 -40.26
CA HIS A 80 5.28 15.30 -41.50
C HIS A 80 3.92 15.97 -41.26
N ILE A 81 3.20 15.57 -40.21
CA ILE A 81 1.89 16.15 -39.84
C ILE A 81 2.02 17.60 -39.35
N GLN A 82 3.09 17.92 -38.62
CA GLN A 82 3.30 19.27 -38.06
C GLN A 82 3.68 20.31 -39.11
N ASN A 83 4.15 19.90 -40.29
CA ASN A 83 4.46 20.82 -41.36
C ASN A 83 3.17 21.23 -42.10
N GLU A 84 2.67 22.44 -41.82
CA GLU A 84 1.43 23.00 -42.39
C GLU A 84 1.45 23.13 -43.94
N SER A 85 2.61 22.99 -44.58
CA SER A 85 2.72 22.97 -46.05
C SER A 85 2.44 21.60 -46.68
N ASN A 86 2.38 20.53 -45.87
CA ASN A 86 2.04 19.19 -46.31
C ASN A 86 0.53 19.00 -46.35
N MET A 87 -0.02 18.77 -47.55
CA MET A 87 -1.44 18.46 -47.75
C MET A 87 -1.74 16.96 -47.68
N ASP A 88 -0.70 16.12 -47.64
CA ASP A 88 -0.84 14.67 -47.65
C ASP A 88 -1.05 14.11 -46.24
N ALA A 89 -2.01 13.19 -46.11
CA ALA A 89 -2.22 12.45 -44.88
C ALA A 89 -1.00 11.55 -44.57
N ALA A 90 -0.55 11.50 -43.32
CA ALA A 90 0.40 10.49 -42.88
C ALA A 90 -0.36 9.22 -42.49
N VAL A 91 -0.03 8.09 -43.13
CA VAL A 91 -0.60 6.78 -42.80
C VAL A 91 0.51 5.92 -42.20
N ILE A 92 0.29 5.46 -40.97
CA ILE A 92 1.26 4.67 -40.24
C ILE A 92 0.87 3.19 -40.37
N ILE A 93 1.76 2.38 -40.96
CA ILE A 93 1.51 0.98 -41.32
C ILE A 93 2.54 0.09 -40.63
N PRO A 94 2.13 -0.97 -39.91
CA PRO A 94 3.08 -1.87 -39.27
C PRO A 94 3.80 -2.72 -40.31
N LYS A 95 5.13 -2.82 -40.19
CA LYS A 95 5.97 -3.74 -40.98
C LYS A 95 6.51 -4.85 -40.10
N ALA A 96 6.84 -5.98 -40.73
CA ALA A 96 7.27 -7.20 -40.02
C ALA A 96 8.60 -7.01 -39.25
N ASP A 97 9.43 -6.07 -39.70
CA ASP A 97 10.74 -5.73 -39.16
C ASP A 97 10.73 -4.49 -38.25
N ASP A 98 9.55 -3.93 -37.96
CA ASP A 98 9.44 -2.76 -37.09
C ASP A 98 9.83 -3.10 -35.65
N VAL A 99 10.90 -2.45 -35.17
CA VAL A 99 11.27 -2.45 -33.76
C VAL A 99 10.64 -1.24 -33.09
N VAL A 100 9.63 -1.49 -32.27
CA VAL A 100 8.93 -0.45 -31.51
C VAL A 100 9.09 -0.61 -30.02
N GLN A 101 9.12 0.53 -29.32
CA GLN A 101 8.97 0.55 -27.88
C GLN A 101 7.54 0.14 -27.54
N VAL A 102 7.38 -1.01 -26.88
CA VAL A 102 6.09 -1.48 -26.37
C VAL A 102 6.03 -1.12 -24.90
N VAL A 103 4.96 -0.40 -24.52
CA VAL A 103 4.62 -0.25 -23.11
C VAL A 103 4.01 -1.59 -22.65
N PRO A 104 4.57 -2.27 -21.64
CA PRO A 104 3.97 -3.48 -21.10
C PRO A 104 2.52 -3.22 -20.75
N ARG A 105 1.62 -4.15 -21.13
CA ARG A 105 0.22 -4.02 -20.73
C ARG A 105 0.16 -3.99 -19.22
N LYS A 106 -0.50 -2.97 -18.67
CA LYS A 106 -0.82 -2.97 -17.24
C LYS A 106 -1.75 -4.15 -16.99
N ASP A 107 -1.34 -5.06 -16.10
CA ASP A 107 -2.18 -6.16 -15.71
C ASP A 107 -3.51 -5.64 -15.17
N THR A 108 -4.60 -6.29 -15.57
CA THR A 108 -5.90 -6.03 -14.95
C THR A 108 -5.82 -6.40 -13.49
N ALA A 109 -6.51 -5.66 -12.63
CA ALA A 109 -6.57 -6.00 -11.22
C ALA A 109 -7.13 -7.41 -10.99
N TYR A 110 -6.71 -8.04 -9.91
CA TYR A 110 -7.23 -9.34 -9.52
C TYR A 110 -8.71 -9.24 -9.11
N GLU A 111 -9.52 -10.21 -9.57
CA GLU A 111 -10.93 -10.33 -9.20
C GLU A 111 -11.19 -11.66 -8.50
N PHE A 112 -11.88 -11.61 -7.37
CA PHE A 112 -12.29 -12.79 -6.61
C PHE A 112 -13.52 -13.46 -7.26
N PRO A 113 -13.52 -14.80 -7.36
CA PRO A 113 -14.71 -15.57 -7.73
C PRO A 113 -15.94 -15.19 -6.89
N MET A 114 -17.06 -14.90 -7.56
CA MET A 114 -18.31 -14.52 -6.89
C MET A 114 -18.99 -15.71 -6.19
N ASP A 115 -18.74 -16.92 -6.66
CA ASP A 115 -19.26 -18.20 -6.15
C ASP A 115 -18.34 -18.86 -5.10
N ALA A 116 -17.59 -18.03 -4.38
CA ALA A 116 -16.70 -18.46 -3.31
C ALA A 116 -16.95 -17.66 -2.02
N THR A 117 -16.62 -18.30 -0.89
CA THR A 117 -16.64 -17.69 0.45
C THR A 117 -15.24 -17.43 0.95
N TYR A 118 -15.03 -16.26 1.56
CA TYR A 118 -13.76 -15.91 2.19
C TYR A 118 -13.93 -15.65 3.68
N VAL A 119 -13.06 -16.24 4.47
CA VAL A 119 -13.05 -16.08 5.93
C VAL A 119 -12.05 -15.00 6.31
N ILE A 120 -12.45 -14.07 7.18
CA ILE A 120 -11.54 -13.06 7.73
C ILE A 120 -11.59 -13.17 9.25
N ALA A 121 -10.55 -13.78 9.82
CA ALA A 121 -10.41 -13.86 11.26
C ALA A 121 -9.89 -12.53 11.82
N GLY A 122 -10.67 -11.91 12.70
CA GLY A 122 -10.42 -10.51 13.09
C GLY A 122 -11.01 -9.52 12.08
N GLY A 123 -11.98 -9.96 11.26
CA GLY A 123 -12.59 -9.16 10.19
C GLY A 123 -13.31 -7.88 10.64
N LEU A 124 -13.54 -7.70 11.95
CA LEU A 124 -14.11 -6.48 12.51
C LEU A 124 -13.06 -5.52 13.10
N GLY A 125 -11.78 -5.91 13.16
CA GLY A 125 -10.66 -5.02 13.52
C GLY A 125 -10.18 -4.19 12.32
N GLY A 126 -9.46 -3.08 12.55
CA GLY A 126 -9.12 -2.11 11.51
C GLY A 126 -8.60 -2.69 10.18
N LEU A 127 -7.58 -3.56 10.23
CA LEU A 127 -7.03 -4.23 9.04
C LEU A 127 -8.03 -5.18 8.39
N GLY A 128 -8.76 -5.95 9.19
CA GLY A 128 -9.79 -6.87 8.71
C GLY A 128 -10.94 -6.15 8.00
N ARG A 129 -11.38 -4.99 8.51
CA ARG A 129 -12.41 -4.16 7.87
C ARG A 129 -11.92 -3.60 6.54
N SER A 130 -10.67 -3.10 6.50
CA SER A 130 -10.03 -2.62 5.27
C SER A 130 -9.95 -3.72 4.21
N ALA A 131 -9.43 -4.90 4.59
CA ALA A 131 -9.33 -6.04 3.70
C ALA A 131 -10.71 -6.51 3.20
N ALA A 132 -11.73 -6.57 4.08
CA ALA A 132 -13.09 -6.95 3.69
C ALA A 132 -13.68 -6.02 2.61
N ARG A 133 -13.49 -4.70 2.75
CA ARG A 133 -13.92 -3.70 1.77
C ARG A 133 -13.20 -3.88 0.43
N TRP A 134 -11.88 -4.04 0.50
CA TRP A 134 -11.05 -4.27 -0.68
C TRP A 134 -11.43 -5.57 -1.40
N MET A 135 -11.59 -6.69 -0.70
CA MET A 135 -12.01 -7.95 -1.29
C MET A 135 -13.39 -7.83 -1.97
N CYS A 136 -14.34 -7.14 -1.33
CA CYS A 136 -15.67 -6.90 -1.89
C CYS A 136 -15.62 -6.03 -3.16
N SER A 137 -14.80 -4.97 -3.17
CA SER A 137 -14.60 -4.12 -4.36
C SER A 137 -13.88 -4.86 -5.49
N ARG A 138 -13.10 -5.90 -5.16
CA ARG A 138 -12.48 -6.85 -6.08
C ARG A 138 -13.38 -8.05 -6.44
N GLY A 139 -14.68 -8.03 -6.15
CA GLY A 139 -15.62 -9.05 -6.64
C GLY A 139 -16.03 -10.12 -5.63
N ALA A 140 -15.46 -10.17 -4.42
CA ALA A 140 -15.91 -11.10 -3.40
C ALA A 140 -17.38 -10.81 -3.02
N ARG A 141 -18.21 -11.86 -2.94
CA ARG A 141 -19.65 -11.73 -2.62
C ARG A 141 -20.09 -12.47 -1.37
N HIS A 142 -19.24 -13.30 -0.77
CA HIS A 142 -19.56 -14.04 0.44
C HIS A 142 -18.41 -13.94 1.43
N LEU A 143 -18.67 -13.35 2.60
CA LEU A 143 -17.67 -13.14 3.64
C LEU A 143 -18.15 -13.72 4.98
N ILE A 144 -17.27 -14.43 5.67
CA ILE A 144 -17.44 -14.83 7.07
C ILE A 144 -16.42 -14.06 7.91
N LEU A 145 -16.88 -13.18 8.79
CA LEU A 145 -16.01 -12.37 9.65
C LEU A 145 -16.01 -12.98 11.06
N ILE A 146 -14.87 -13.53 11.49
CA ILE A 146 -14.73 -14.07 12.85
C ILE A 146 -14.35 -12.93 13.79
N SER A 147 -15.12 -12.75 14.86
CA SER A 147 -14.82 -11.74 15.89
C SER A 147 -15.47 -12.09 17.23
N ARG A 148 -14.69 -12.05 18.30
CA ARG A 148 -15.15 -12.25 19.68
C ARG A 148 -16.32 -11.34 20.08
N SER A 149 -16.22 -10.07 19.69
CA SER A 149 -17.21 -9.05 20.07
C SER A 149 -18.42 -9.02 19.15
N GLY A 150 -18.35 -9.63 17.97
CA GLY A 150 -19.39 -9.50 16.94
C GLY A 150 -19.60 -8.05 16.48
N ALA A 151 -20.71 -7.77 15.79
CA ALA A 151 -20.98 -6.46 15.18
C ALA A 151 -21.58 -5.42 16.17
N ARG A 152 -20.92 -5.25 17.33
CA ARG A 152 -21.40 -4.35 18.39
C ARG A 152 -20.98 -2.88 18.18
N THR A 153 -19.83 -2.64 17.56
CA THR A 153 -19.29 -1.28 17.38
C THR A 153 -19.95 -0.55 16.21
N ALA A 154 -19.93 0.78 16.22
CA ALA A 154 -20.41 1.59 15.10
C ALA A 154 -19.65 1.27 13.79
N SER A 155 -18.33 1.14 13.87
CA SER A 155 -17.47 0.78 12.73
C SER A 155 -17.77 -0.60 12.15
N ALA A 156 -18.19 -1.57 12.98
CA ALA A 156 -18.61 -2.88 12.49
C ALA A 156 -19.97 -2.81 11.77
N LYS A 157 -20.90 -2.01 12.26
CA LYS A 157 -22.21 -1.80 11.61
C LYS A 157 -22.06 -1.07 10.26
N GLU A 158 -21.20 -0.06 10.22
CA GLU A 158 -20.84 0.66 8.99
C GLU A 158 -20.22 -0.29 7.96
N LEU A 159 -19.26 -1.14 8.36
CA LEU A 159 -18.72 -2.17 7.48
C LEU A 159 -19.81 -3.07 6.88
N LEU A 160 -20.72 -3.57 7.72
CA LEU A 160 -21.81 -4.44 7.25
C LEU A 160 -22.71 -3.72 6.25
N GLN A 161 -23.06 -2.47 6.52
CA GLN A 161 -23.86 -1.65 5.60
C GLN A 161 -23.16 -1.48 4.25
N ASP A 162 -21.86 -1.19 4.25
CA ASP A 162 -21.09 -0.95 3.03
C ASP A 162 -20.81 -2.22 2.22
N LEU A 163 -20.69 -3.37 2.88
CA LEU A 163 -20.57 -4.66 2.20
C LEU A 163 -21.93 -5.08 1.61
N HIS A 164 -23.02 -4.90 2.36
CA HIS A 164 -24.36 -5.20 1.87
C HIS A 164 -24.78 -4.31 0.70
N SER A 165 -24.42 -3.02 0.71
CA SER A 165 -24.72 -2.08 -0.39
C SER A 165 -24.02 -2.46 -1.70
N GLN A 166 -22.91 -3.19 -1.62
CA GLN A 166 -22.18 -3.75 -2.76
C GLN A 166 -22.66 -5.17 -3.16
N GLY A 167 -23.73 -5.67 -2.52
CA GLY A 167 -24.29 -6.99 -2.81
C GLY A 167 -23.50 -8.16 -2.21
N CYS A 168 -22.65 -7.92 -1.22
CA CYS A 168 -21.94 -8.97 -0.51
C CYS A 168 -22.78 -9.53 0.64
N LYS A 169 -22.93 -10.85 0.71
CA LYS A 169 -23.54 -11.57 1.83
C LYS A 169 -22.50 -11.76 2.93
N VAL A 170 -22.73 -11.18 4.10
CA VAL A 170 -21.80 -11.24 5.23
C VAL A 170 -22.41 -12.01 6.39
N LYS A 171 -21.65 -12.95 6.95
CA LYS A 171 -21.97 -13.61 8.22
C LYS A 171 -20.93 -13.30 9.27
N ILE A 172 -21.40 -13.01 10.48
CA ILE A 172 -20.53 -12.79 11.64
C ILE A 172 -20.43 -14.10 12.42
N CYS A 173 -19.23 -14.68 12.47
CA CYS A 173 -18.91 -15.79 13.33
C CYS A 173 -18.44 -15.25 14.68
N GLN A 174 -19.36 -15.13 15.64
CA GLN A 174 -19.04 -14.56 16.95
C GLN A 174 -18.36 -15.58 17.86
N SER A 175 -17.07 -15.82 17.64
CA SER A 175 -16.26 -16.81 18.38
C SER A 175 -14.92 -16.21 18.82
N ASP A 176 -14.38 -16.72 19.92
CA ASP A 176 -12.95 -16.65 20.17
C ASP A 176 -12.26 -17.67 19.28
N ILE A 177 -11.24 -17.22 18.54
CA ILE A 177 -10.48 -18.08 17.63
C ILE A 177 -9.61 -19.08 18.39
N THR A 178 -9.31 -18.79 19.66
CA THR A 178 -8.50 -19.65 20.52
C THR A 178 -9.31 -20.80 21.15
N ASP A 179 -10.64 -20.70 21.14
CA ASP A 179 -11.57 -21.76 21.53
C ASP A 179 -11.95 -22.61 20.31
N SER A 180 -11.28 -23.75 20.15
CA SER A 180 -11.45 -24.62 18.99
C SER A 180 -12.87 -25.17 18.87
N GLU A 181 -13.49 -25.58 19.99
CA GLU A 181 -14.82 -26.19 19.98
C GLU A 181 -15.88 -25.15 19.61
N ASN A 182 -15.84 -23.97 20.25
CA ASN A 182 -16.77 -22.89 19.94
C ASN A 182 -16.60 -22.39 18.49
N LEU A 183 -15.36 -22.30 18.01
CA LEU A 183 -15.07 -21.90 16.63
C LEU A 183 -15.65 -22.88 15.63
N GLN A 184 -15.46 -24.18 15.83
CA GLN A 184 -16.00 -25.21 14.92
C GLN A 184 -17.53 -25.22 14.90
N ILE A 185 -18.19 -25.02 16.05
CA ILE A 185 -19.65 -24.90 16.11
C ILE A 185 -20.11 -23.67 15.32
N SER A 186 -19.55 -22.50 15.63
CA SER A 186 -19.94 -21.22 15.02
C SER A 186 -19.67 -21.18 13.51
N MET A 187 -18.55 -21.77 13.07
CA MET A 187 -18.21 -21.87 11.64
C MET A 187 -19.19 -22.78 10.89
N ARG A 188 -19.59 -23.93 11.45
CA ARG A 188 -20.58 -24.83 10.82
C ARG A 188 -21.92 -24.12 10.59
N GLU A 189 -22.39 -23.33 11.56
CA GLU A 189 -23.60 -22.52 11.41
C GLU A 189 -23.45 -21.48 10.29
N CYS A 190 -22.28 -20.85 10.21
CA CYS A 190 -22.01 -19.85 9.19
C CYS A 190 -21.96 -20.43 7.77
N ILE A 191 -21.38 -21.63 7.60
CA ILE A 191 -21.12 -22.23 6.28
C ILE A 191 -22.40 -22.79 5.61
N SER A 192 -23.42 -23.15 6.39
CA SER A 192 -24.60 -23.90 5.93
C SER A 192 -25.33 -23.37 4.68
N ASP A 193 -25.25 -22.07 4.39
CA ASP A 193 -25.93 -21.38 3.29
C ASP A 193 -24.97 -20.51 2.45
N MET A 194 -23.69 -20.85 2.46
CA MET A 194 -22.61 -20.13 1.78
C MET A 194 -21.96 -21.01 0.71
N PRO A 195 -21.43 -20.44 -0.39
CA PRO A 195 -20.60 -21.18 -1.33
C PRO A 195 -19.33 -21.75 -0.67
N PRO A 196 -18.58 -22.64 -1.35
CA PRO A 196 -17.36 -23.22 -0.81
C PRO A 196 -16.36 -22.16 -0.33
N ILE A 197 -15.71 -22.41 0.81
CA ILE A 197 -14.63 -21.56 1.30
C ILE A 197 -13.42 -21.73 0.39
N LYS A 198 -12.90 -20.61 -0.13
CA LYS A 198 -11.73 -20.57 -1.01
C LYS A 198 -10.52 -19.85 -0.42
N GLY A 199 -10.70 -19.10 0.65
CA GLY A 199 -9.54 -18.54 1.31
C GLY A 199 -9.83 -17.98 2.69
N CYS A 200 -8.74 -17.79 3.43
CA CYS A 200 -8.78 -17.22 4.76
C CYS A 200 -7.70 -16.15 4.92
N LEU A 201 -8.09 -15.01 5.48
CA LEU A 201 -7.20 -13.98 6.00
C LEU A 201 -7.25 -14.01 7.53
N GLN A 202 -6.14 -14.38 8.16
CA GLN A 202 -5.98 -14.32 9.61
C GLN A 202 -5.34 -12.98 9.98
N SER A 203 -6.10 -12.12 10.64
CA SER A 203 -5.67 -10.81 11.12
C SER A 203 -5.94 -10.59 12.61
N THR A 204 -6.10 -11.67 13.40
CA THR A 204 -6.33 -11.52 14.84
C THR A 204 -5.01 -11.31 15.58
N MET A 205 -5.04 -10.39 16.54
CA MET A 205 -3.93 -10.14 17.44
C MET A 205 -4.44 -9.57 18.76
N LEU A 206 -3.59 -9.63 19.78
CA LEU A 206 -3.78 -8.94 21.04
C LEU A 206 -2.40 -8.46 21.51
N LEU A 207 -2.24 -7.15 21.70
CA LEU A 207 -1.01 -6.58 22.24
C LEU A 207 -1.05 -6.61 23.77
N GLN A 208 0.05 -7.06 24.36
CA GLN A 208 0.28 -7.17 25.81
C GLN A 208 1.77 -6.91 26.05
N ASP A 209 2.21 -5.72 25.65
CA ASP A 209 3.61 -5.36 25.61
C ASP A 209 4.13 -5.14 27.04
N SER A 210 5.29 -5.72 27.33
CA SER A 210 5.99 -5.60 28.59
C SER A 210 7.45 -5.97 28.38
N ILE A 211 8.36 -5.34 29.11
CA ILE A 211 9.75 -5.84 29.13
C ILE A 211 9.76 -7.29 29.61
N PHE A 212 10.61 -8.13 29.02
CA PHE A 212 10.55 -9.58 29.22
C PHE A 212 10.63 -9.97 30.70
N GLU A 213 11.46 -9.30 31.49
CA GLU A 213 11.61 -9.51 32.95
C GLU A 213 10.32 -9.29 33.74
N ASN A 214 9.44 -8.40 33.26
CA ASN A 214 8.15 -8.08 33.90
C ASN A 214 6.96 -8.72 33.19
N MET A 215 7.18 -9.50 32.13
CA MET A 215 6.10 -10.10 31.37
C MET A 215 5.60 -11.34 32.09
N SER A 216 4.39 -11.26 32.65
CA SER A 216 3.74 -12.43 33.25
C SER A 216 3.46 -13.50 32.19
N TYR A 217 3.41 -14.77 32.60
CA TYR A 217 3.01 -15.87 31.72
C TYR A 217 1.64 -15.61 31.05
N GLN A 218 0.69 -15.02 31.79
CA GLN A 218 -0.62 -14.67 31.24
C GLN A 218 -0.53 -13.64 30.11
N GLN A 219 0.26 -12.57 30.28
CA GLN A 219 0.50 -11.58 29.22
C GLN A 219 1.24 -12.19 28.02
N PHE A 220 2.20 -13.08 28.30
CA PHE A 220 2.91 -13.79 27.25
C PHE A 220 1.94 -14.62 26.40
N MET A 221 1.16 -15.49 27.03
CA MET A 221 0.18 -16.34 26.36
C MET A 221 -0.94 -15.55 25.67
N ALA A 222 -1.37 -14.43 26.25
CA ALA A 222 -2.38 -13.55 25.65
C ALA A 222 -1.95 -12.98 24.29
N GLY A 223 -0.66 -12.63 24.11
CA GLY A 223 -0.13 -12.20 22.82
C GLY A 223 0.12 -13.34 21.83
N ILE A 224 0.46 -14.53 22.35
CA ILE A 224 0.75 -15.73 21.56
C ILE A 224 -0.52 -16.38 21.00
N ASN A 225 -1.51 -16.63 21.85
CA ASN A 225 -2.64 -17.51 21.55
C ASN A 225 -3.44 -17.12 20.29
N PRO A 226 -3.80 -15.84 20.04
CA PRO A 226 -4.59 -15.48 18.86
C PRO A 226 -3.88 -15.78 17.53
N LYS A 227 -2.54 -15.70 17.51
CA LYS A 227 -1.72 -15.91 16.32
C LYS A 227 -1.26 -17.35 16.17
N VAL A 228 -0.91 -18.02 17.27
CA VAL A 228 -0.45 -19.42 17.24
C VAL A 228 -1.64 -20.37 17.24
N GLN A 229 -2.25 -20.59 18.41
CA GLN A 229 -3.38 -21.51 18.56
C GLN A 229 -4.55 -21.10 17.68
N GLY A 230 -4.81 -19.79 17.55
CA GLY A 230 -5.87 -19.28 16.71
C GLY A 230 -5.69 -19.61 15.23
N SER A 231 -4.48 -19.51 14.69
CA SER A 231 -4.24 -19.89 13.28
C SER A 231 -4.46 -21.38 13.04
N LEU A 232 -3.99 -22.22 13.97
CA LEU A 232 -4.20 -23.67 13.92
C LEU A 232 -5.69 -24.03 14.00
N ASN A 233 -6.42 -23.43 14.95
CA ASN A 233 -7.85 -23.67 15.10
C ASN A 233 -8.65 -23.24 13.86
N VAL A 234 -8.26 -22.15 13.18
CA VAL A 234 -8.93 -21.74 11.94
C VAL A 234 -8.65 -22.72 10.82
N LEU A 235 -7.40 -23.17 10.66
CA LEU A 235 -7.06 -24.21 9.68
C LEU A 235 -7.90 -25.47 9.89
N ASP A 236 -8.09 -25.89 11.15
CA ASP A 236 -8.92 -27.05 11.49
C ASP A 236 -10.43 -26.82 11.25
N ALA A 237 -10.89 -25.56 11.29
CA ALA A 237 -12.30 -25.19 11.14
C ALA A 237 -12.72 -24.91 9.68
N ILE A 238 -11.79 -24.92 8.73
CA ILE A 238 -12.04 -24.65 7.30
C ILE A 238 -11.52 -25.81 6.44
N PRO A 239 -11.98 -25.98 5.18
CA PRO A 239 -11.51 -27.07 4.34
C PRO A 239 -10.08 -26.82 3.84
N ASN A 240 -9.35 -27.90 3.52
CA ASN A 240 -7.95 -27.83 3.09
C ASN A 240 -7.75 -27.42 1.61
N ASN A 241 -8.82 -27.40 0.80
CA ASN A 241 -8.75 -27.06 -0.63
C ASN A 241 -8.92 -25.56 -0.89
N LEU A 242 -8.09 -24.76 -0.22
CA LEU A 242 -8.07 -23.30 -0.34
C LEU A 242 -7.24 -22.86 -1.53
N ASP A 243 -7.60 -21.71 -2.08
CA ASP A 243 -6.77 -20.95 -3.01
C ASP A 243 -5.70 -20.15 -2.22
N PHE A 244 -5.99 -19.78 -0.96
CA PHE A 244 -5.04 -19.15 -0.05
C PHE A 244 -5.36 -19.29 1.45
N PHE A 245 -4.33 -19.24 2.29
CA PHE A 245 -4.38 -19.02 3.73
C PHE A 245 -3.34 -17.95 4.10
N LEU A 246 -3.75 -16.69 4.20
CA LEU A 246 -2.86 -15.57 4.48
C LEU A 246 -2.90 -15.21 5.97
N VAL A 247 -1.73 -15.11 6.61
CA VAL A 247 -1.58 -14.57 7.96
C VAL A 247 -0.95 -13.17 7.92
N LEU A 248 -1.52 -12.22 8.66
CA LEU A 248 -0.90 -10.92 8.86
C LEU A 248 0.06 -10.99 10.03
N SER A 249 1.35 -10.96 9.70
CA SER A 249 2.47 -10.97 10.63
C SER A 249 3.03 -9.55 10.81
N SER A 250 4.21 -9.41 11.41
CA SER A 250 4.85 -8.10 11.64
C SER A 250 6.34 -8.14 11.40
N ALA A 251 6.91 -7.06 10.88
CA ALA A 251 8.36 -6.92 10.69
C ALA A 251 9.13 -7.10 12.02
N ALA A 252 8.45 -6.91 13.16
CA ALA A 252 8.99 -7.15 14.49
C ALA A 252 9.39 -8.61 14.76
N SER A 253 8.88 -9.61 14.03
CA SER A 253 9.39 -10.99 14.13
C SER A 253 10.80 -11.16 13.55
N ILE A 254 11.21 -10.26 12.64
CA ILE A 254 12.47 -10.32 11.91
C ILE A 254 13.54 -9.47 12.59
N VAL A 255 13.25 -8.19 12.81
CA VAL A 255 14.23 -7.25 13.38
C VAL A 255 14.16 -7.16 14.91
N GLY A 256 13.07 -7.63 15.49
CA GLY A 256 12.78 -7.53 16.91
C GLY A 256 12.28 -6.15 17.32
N ASN A 257 11.28 -6.13 18.18
CA ASN A 257 10.90 -4.93 18.93
C ASN A 257 11.00 -5.17 20.44
N ARG A 258 11.53 -4.18 21.17
CA ARG A 258 11.71 -4.26 22.63
C ARG A 258 10.36 -4.21 23.33
N GLY A 259 10.19 -5.01 24.37
CA GLY A 259 8.92 -5.12 25.09
C GLY A 259 7.86 -5.98 24.38
N GLN A 260 8.16 -6.54 23.20
CA GLN A 260 7.22 -7.31 22.39
C GLN A 260 7.62 -8.78 22.25
N ALA A 261 8.26 -9.38 23.26
CA ALA A 261 8.76 -10.75 23.20
C ALA A 261 7.66 -11.78 22.83
N ASN A 262 6.47 -11.62 23.40
CA ASN A 262 5.27 -12.40 23.07
C ASN A 262 4.82 -12.19 21.62
N TYR A 263 4.65 -10.93 21.21
CA TYR A 263 4.18 -10.57 19.87
C TYR A 263 5.17 -11.01 18.78
N ASN A 264 6.47 -10.75 18.95
CA ASN A 264 7.51 -11.15 18.00
C ASN A 264 7.54 -12.67 17.81
N SER A 265 7.45 -13.43 18.90
CA SER A 265 7.43 -14.90 18.88
C SER A 265 6.17 -15.44 18.18
N ALA A 266 5.01 -14.82 18.43
CA ALA A 266 3.74 -15.21 17.82
C ALA A 266 3.74 -15.00 16.29
N ASN A 267 4.32 -13.88 15.85
CA ASN A 267 4.49 -13.55 14.44
C ASN A 267 5.52 -14.47 13.75
N ALA A 268 6.65 -14.75 14.40
CA ALA A 268 7.65 -15.69 13.88
C ALA A 268 7.09 -17.10 13.68
N PHE A 269 6.19 -17.55 14.56
CA PHE A 269 5.44 -18.79 14.36
C PHE A 269 4.56 -18.73 13.11
N GLN A 270 3.82 -17.64 12.89
CA GLN A 270 2.97 -17.46 11.72
C GLN A 270 3.78 -17.44 10.41
N ASP A 271 4.97 -16.82 10.42
CA ASP A 271 5.91 -16.84 9.30
C ASP A 271 6.32 -18.29 8.97
N SER A 272 6.74 -19.05 9.99
CA SER A 272 7.13 -20.46 9.85
C SER A 272 5.95 -21.36 9.46
N LEU A 273 4.74 -21.06 9.92
CA LEU A 273 3.51 -21.79 9.58
C LEU A 273 3.22 -21.65 8.08
N ALA A 274 3.39 -20.46 7.50
CA ALA A 274 3.17 -20.25 6.07
C ALA A 274 4.11 -21.11 5.20
N GLU A 275 5.39 -21.16 5.56
CA GLU A 275 6.37 -22.04 4.91
C GLU A 275 6.00 -23.53 5.10
N HIS A 276 5.58 -23.90 6.31
CA HIS A 276 5.15 -25.26 6.60
C HIS A 276 3.95 -25.68 5.75
N LEU A 277 2.93 -24.84 5.62
CA LEU A 277 1.77 -25.08 4.78
C LEU A 277 2.17 -25.26 3.30
N ASN A 278 3.04 -24.40 2.78
CA ASN A 278 3.56 -24.54 1.41
C ASN A 278 4.28 -25.87 1.20
N SER A 279 5.10 -26.30 2.18
CA SER A 279 5.79 -27.59 2.12
C SER A 279 4.83 -28.79 2.06
N LYS A 280 3.56 -28.60 2.47
CA LYS A 280 2.47 -29.57 2.40
C LYS A 280 1.56 -29.36 1.19
N GLY A 281 1.86 -28.42 0.31
CA GLY A 281 1.03 -28.07 -0.85
C GLY A 281 -0.23 -27.28 -0.49
N ILE A 282 -0.32 -26.74 0.73
CA ILE A 282 -1.39 -25.83 1.13
C ILE A 282 -0.89 -24.40 0.88
N PRO A 283 -1.63 -23.55 0.16
CA PRO A 283 -1.18 -22.19 -0.19
C PRO A 283 -1.21 -21.24 1.01
N GLY A 284 -0.27 -21.39 1.93
CA GLY A 284 -0.06 -20.49 3.07
C GLY A 284 0.76 -19.27 2.68
N MET A 285 0.49 -18.09 3.22
CA MET A 285 1.37 -16.92 3.07
C MET A 285 1.45 -16.12 4.35
N SER A 286 2.58 -15.48 4.59
CA SER A 286 2.77 -14.51 5.66
C SER A 286 3.18 -13.15 5.10
N VAL A 287 2.51 -12.10 5.58
CA VAL A 287 2.86 -10.71 5.26
C VAL A 287 3.24 -10.00 6.55
N ASN A 288 4.51 -9.67 6.69
CA ASN A 288 5.05 -8.91 7.83
C ASN A 288 4.88 -7.43 7.57
N LEU A 289 3.98 -6.81 8.33
CA LEU A 289 3.71 -5.38 8.23
C LEU A 289 4.61 -4.58 9.20
N GLY A 290 5.06 -3.42 8.73
CA GLY A 290 5.60 -2.34 9.56
C GLY A 290 4.47 -1.53 10.23
N ASN A 291 4.69 -0.23 10.41
CA ASN A 291 3.73 0.63 11.10
C ASN A 291 2.52 0.94 10.20
N MET A 292 1.31 0.52 10.58
CA MET A 292 0.10 0.82 9.81
C MET A 292 -0.54 2.15 10.28
N LEU A 293 -0.48 3.21 9.47
CA LEU A 293 -0.89 4.56 9.89
C LEU A 293 -2.38 4.88 9.68
N SER A 294 -3.00 4.36 8.63
CA SER A 294 -4.37 4.71 8.23
C SER A 294 -5.42 3.74 8.77
N VAL A 295 -5.05 2.48 8.95
CA VAL A 295 -5.94 1.40 9.40
C VAL A 295 -5.20 0.46 10.36
N GLY A 296 -5.93 -0.24 11.23
CA GLY A 296 -5.34 -1.15 12.22
C GLY A 296 -5.15 -0.51 13.60
N TRP A 297 -4.45 -1.21 14.49
CA TRP A 297 -4.41 -0.87 15.91
C TRP A 297 -3.74 0.49 16.18
N VAL A 298 -2.66 0.82 15.46
CA VAL A 298 -1.95 2.12 15.60
C VAL A 298 -2.87 3.28 15.22
N ALA A 299 -3.61 3.16 14.11
CA ALA A 299 -4.57 4.19 13.68
C ALA A 299 -5.75 4.36 14.66
N GLU A 300 -6.18 3.28 15.33
CA GLU A 300 -7.28 3.27 16.30
C GLU A 300 -6.85 3.69 17.71
N ASN A 301 -5.55 3.67 18.04
CA ASN A 301 -4.99 4.00 19.35
C ASN A 301 -3.93 5.12 19.26
N LYS A 302 -4.28 6.22 18.58
CA LYS A 302 -3.40 7.39 18.42
C LYS A 302 -3.00 7.95 19.79
N GLY A 303 -1.69 7.98 20.07
CA GLY A 303 -1.12 8.49 21.32
C GLY A 303 -0.71 7.43 22.36
N ALA A 304 -0.94 6.13 22.09
CA ALA A 304 -0.56 5.05 23.01
C ALA A 304 0.84 4.47 22.79
N LEU A 305 1.49 4.78 21.67
CA LEU A 305 2.86 4.36 21.36
C LEU A 305 3.63 5.52 20.73
N PRO A 306 4.89 5.79 21.12
CA PRO A 306 5.80 6.45 20.22
C PRO A 306 5.93 5.55 18.97
N LEU A 307 5.68 6.11 17.79
CA LEU A 307 5.93 5.40 16.53
C LEU A 307 7.40 4.98 16.55
N ASP A 308 7.64 3.67 16.64
CA ASP A 308 8.99 3.14 16.63
C ASP A 308 9.63 3.51 15.28
N LEU A 309 10.66 4.36 15.34
CA LEU A 309 11.39 4.90 14.19
C LEU A 309 12.02 3.79 13.34
N VAL A 310 12.09 2.57 13.87
CA VAL A 310 12.63 1.38 13.22
C VAL A 310 11.87 0.99 11.96
N TYR A 311 10.54 1.14 11.95
CA TYR A 311 9.71 0.69 10.83
C TYR A 311 9.23 1.86 9.97
N SER A 312 9.32 1.68 8.65
CA SER A 312 8.58 2.52 7.72
C SER A 312 7.09 2.29 7.90
N SER A 313 6.36 3.37 7.70
CA SER A 313 4.91 3.35 7.66
C SER A 313 4.41 2.71 6.37
N ILE A 314 3.38 1.90 6.50
CA ILE A 314 2.63 1.29 5.40
C ILE A 314 1.26 1.97 5.37
N ASP A 315 0.86 2.44 4.19
CA ASP A 315 -0.47 2.98 3.98
C ASP A 315 -1.46 1.89 3.50
N GLU A 316 -2.74 2.25 3.46
CA GLU A 316 -3.79 1.30 3.09
C GLU A 316 -3.69 0.81 1.63
N PRO A 317 -3.39 1.66 0.63
CA PRO A 317 -3.12 1.20 -0.74
C PRO A 317 -1.94 0.22 -0.84
N GLU A 318 -0.84 0.46 -0.14
CA GLU A 318 0.30 -0.47 -0.11
C GLU A 318 -0.08 -1.79 0.55
N PHE A 319 -0.85 -1.76 1.64
CA PHE A 319 -1.40 -2.97 2.25
C PHE A 319 -2.26 -3.77 1.27
N HIS A 320 -3.14 -3.13 0.51
CA HIS A 320 -3.95 -3.79 -0.52
C HIS A 320 -3.09 -4.38 -1.65
N ALA A 321 -2.02 -3.68 -2.05
CA ALA A 321 -1.09 -4.19 -3.06
C ALA A 321 -0.33 -5.43 -2.57
N LEU A 322 0.09 -5.46 -1.30
CA LEU A 322 0.70 -6.63 -0.68
C LEU A 322 -0.28 -7.82 -0.64
N LEU A 323 -1.55 -7.59 -0.29
CA LEU A 323 -2.58 -8.62 -0.37
C LEU A 323 -2.75 -9.10 -1.83
N GLU A 324 -2.87 -8.19 -2.80
CA GLU A 324 -3.05 -8.55 -4.20
C GLU A 324 -1.90 -9.42 -4.74
N TYR A 325 -0.64 -9.05 -4.45
CA TYR A 325 0.53 -9.85 -4.84
C TYR A 325 0.45 -11.30 -4.35
N HIS A 326 0.02 -11.49 -3.10
CA HIS A 326 -0.05 -12.81 -2.47
C HIS A 326 -1.27 -13.63 -2.89
N LEU A 327 -2.39 -12.97 -3.18
CA LEU A 327 -3.68 -13.61 -3.47
C LEU A 327 -3.90 -13.86 -4.96
N ASP A 328 -3.23 -13.11 -5.83
CA ASP A 328 -3.35 -13.28 -7.26
C ASP A 328 -2.47 -14.44 -7.77
N PRO A 329 -3.08 -15.51 -8.33
CA PRO A 329 -2.36 -16.69 -8.75
C PRO A 329 -1.34 -16.43 -9.88
N ARG A 330 -1.43 -15.30 -10.59
CA ARG A 330 -0.48 -14.91 -11.65
C ARG A 330 0.93 -14.70 -11.12
N TRP A 331 1.08 -14.27 -9.87
CA TRP A 331 2.41 -14.06 -9.26
C TRP A 331 3.01 -15.35 -8.67
N GLY A 332 2.18 -16.37 -8.45
CA GLY A 332 2.64 -17.65 -7.89
C GLY A 332 3.15 -17.57 -6.44
N ALA A 333 2.95 -16.46 -5.75
CA ALA A 333 3.46 -16.20 -4.40
C ALA A 333 3.05 -17.30 -3.41
N SER A 334 1.78 -17.73 -3.49
CA SER A 334 1.17 -18.76 -2.63
C SER A 334 1.62 -20.20 -2.89
N ARG A 335 2.52 -20.45 -3.86
CA ARG A 335 2.93 -21.80 -4.28
C ARG A 335 4.42 -22.08 -4.07
N SER A 336 5.15 -21.18 -3.42
CA SER A 336 6.58 -21.28 -3.27
C SER A 336 7.02 -20.75 -1.92
N VAL A 337 7.86 -21.55 -1.23
CA VAL A 337 8.45 -21.17 0.06
C VAL A 337 9.34 -19.93 -0.05
N GLN A 338 9.86 -19.62 -1.25
CA GLN A 338 10.67 -18.43 -1.51
C GLN A 338 9.85 -17.15 -1.65
N THR A 339 8.55 -17.26 -1.88
CA THR A 339 7.68 -16.13 -2.24
C THR A 339 6.45 -16.00 -1.37
N CYS A 340 6.16 -17.01 -0.52
CA CYS A 340 5.02 -16.99 0.39
C CYS A 340 5.21 -16.06 1.60
N HIS A 341 6.38 -15.46 1.75
CA HIS A 341 6.74 -14.59 2.87
C HIS A 341 7.19 -13.23 2.34
N THR A 342 6.59 -12.14 2.83
CA THR A 342 6.99 -10.78 2.46
C THR A 342 7.16 -9.91 3.68
N ILE A 343 8.30 -9.20 3.73
CA ILE A 343 8.62 -8.27 4.80
C ILE A 343 8.50 -6.85 4.27
N ALA A 344 7.48 -6.13 4.73
CA ALA A 344 7.23 -4.74 4.40
C ALA A 344 7.56 -3.84 5.60
N GLY A 345 7.96 -2.61 5.31
CA GLY A 345 8.21 -1.60 6.34
C GLY A 345 9.56 -1.69 7.05
N VAL A 346 10.52 -2.51 6.60
CA VAL A 346 11.90 -2.49 7.13
C VAL A 346 12.72 -1.43 6.39
N ARG A 347 13.30 -0.50 7.14
CA ARG A 347 14.10 0.62 6.61
C ARG A 347 15.53 0.22 6.28
N SER A 348 16.10 0.79 5.23
CA SER A 348 17.53 0.71 4.93
C SER A 348 18.34 1.71 5.77
N ALA A 349 19.65 1.48 5.91
CA ALA A 349 20.52 2.44 6.58
C ALA A 349 20.52 3.82 5.90
N THR A 350 20.41 3.86 4.57
CA THR A 350 20.26 5.10 3.80
C THR A 350 19.07 5.92 4.29
N ARG A 351 17.91 5.29 4.50
CA ARG A 351 16.70 5.99 4.95
C ARG A 351 16.81 6.49 6.39
N PHE A 352 17.56 5.82 7.25
CA PHE A 352 17.86 6.34 8.60
C PHE A 352 18.80 7.54 8.55
N ASN A 353 19.83 7.48 7.70
CA ASN A 353 20.79 8.57 7.53
C ASN A 353 20.13 9.82 6.94
N GLU A 354 19.27 9.67 5.93
CA GLU A 354 18.47 10.76 5.33
C GLU A 354 17.61 11.48 6.38
N ASP A 355 16.95 10.72 7.24
CA ASP A 355 16.10 11.24 8.31
C ASP A 355 16.93 11.59 9.58
N ARG A 356 18.26 11.61 9.49
CA ARG A 356 19.20 11.93 10.58
C ARG A 356 18.94 11.16 11.88
N THR A 357 18.48 9.92 11.74
CA THR A 357 18.13 9.04 12.85
C THR A 357 19.26 8.02 13.07
N PRO A 358 19.73 7.80 14.31
CA PRO A 358 20.77 6.80 14.57
C PRO A 358 20.34 5.40 14.12
N LEU A 359 21.29 4.62 13.59
CA LEU A 359 21.02 3.26 13.16
C LEU A 359 20.56 2.40 14.34
N PRO A 360 19.47 1.63 14.18
CA PRO A 360 18.97 0.76 15.22
C PRO A 360 19.91 -0.43 15.48
N THR A 361 19.90 -0.93 16.71
CA THR A 361 20.88 -1.94 17.15
C THR A 361 20.83 -3.25 16.37
N PHE A 362 19.69 -3.62 15.80
CA PHE A 362 19.58 -4.85 15.01
C PHE A 362 20.45 -4.80 13.74
N MET A 363 20.73 -3.60 13.19
CA MET A 363 21.60 -3.44 12.03
C MET A 363 23.08 -3.76 12.30
N ASN A 364 23.48 -3.91 13.56
CA ASN A 364 24.80 -4.40 13.91
C ASN A 364 24.93 -5.92 13.75
N ASN A 365 23.81 -6.64 13.62
CA ASN A 365 23.82 -8.07 13.38
C ASN A 365 24.30 -8.35 11.93
N PRO A 366 25.26 -9.27 11.73
CA PRO A 366 25.78 -9.62 10.41
C PRO A 366 24.72 -9.96 9.35
N LEU A 367 23.55 -10.47 9.77
CA LEU A 367 22.44 -10.79 8.86
C LEU A 367 21.89 -9.56 8.12
N PHE A 368 22.05 -8.35 8.67
CA PHE A 368 21.56 -7.11 8.06
C PHE A 368 22.63 -6.33 7.31
N THR A 369 23.81 -6.93 7.09
CA THR A 369 24.95 -6.27 6.42
C THR A 369 24.56 -5.69 5.06
N ILE A 370 23.79 -6.42 4.25
CA ILE A 370 23.37 -5.96 2.91
C ILE A 370 22.48 -4.70 3.04
N ILE A 371 21.44 -4.74 3.87
CA ILE A 371 20.50 -3.61 4.07
C ILE A 371 21.21 -2.41 4.71
N ARG A 372 22.31 -2.66 5.44
CA ARG A 372 23.19 -1.62 6.00
C ARG A 372 24.12 -1.02 4.94
N GLU A 373 24.66 -1.82 4.03
CA GLU A 373 25.68 -1.42 3.03
C GLU A 373 25.11 -0.93 1.70
N SER A 374 23.80 -1.05 1.46
CA SER A 374 23.10 -0.50 0.28
C SER A 374 23.24 1.03 0.10
N SER A 375 24.05 1.70 0.90
CA SER A 375 24.40 3.12 0.87
C SER A 375 25.40 3.55 -0.21
N ASN A 376 25.95 2.65 -1.03
CA ASN A 376 27.01 2.99 -2.00
C ASN A 376 26.53 3.34 -3.42
N GLY A 377 25.27 3.76 -3.58
CA GLY A 377 24.74 4.28 -4.85
C GLY A 377 24.92 5.81 -4.95
N THR A 378 26.03 6.25 -5.52
CA THR A 378 26.21 7.59 -6.16
C THR A 378 25.56 8.79 -5.46
N ALA A 379 26.05 9.14 -4.27
CA ALA A 379 26.07 10.54 -3.87
C ALA A 379 27.51 11.03 -4.09
N GLU A 380 27.70 11.85 -5.12
CA GLU A 380 28.92 12.61 -5.27
C GLU A 380 29.20 13.38 -3.97
N ASP A 381 30.47 13.31 -3.57
CA ASP A 381 31.12 14.06 -2.52
C ASP A 381 30.60 15.51 -2.44
N SER A 382 29.63 15.75 -1.56
CA SER A 382 29.37 17.08 -1.03
C SER A 382 29.75 17.06 0.44
N ASP A 383 30.99 17.47 0.67
CA ASP A 383 31.61 17.92 1.91
C ASP A 383 30.61 18.68 2.82
N GLN A 384 29.89 17.96 3.69
CA GLN A 384 29.12 18.54 4.79
C GLN A 384 29.24 17.69 6.06
N GLY A 385 30.14 18.13 6.93
CA GLY A 385 30.04 17.97 8.39
C GLY A 385 30.20 16.55 8.93
N ARG A 386 31.46 16.12 9.14
CA ARG A 386 31.75 15.11 10.17
C ARG A 386 31.33 15.68 11.54
N GLU A 387 30.14 15.33 12.00
CA GLU A 387 29.69 15.63 13.36
C GLU A 387 30.61 14.89 14.34
N ILE A 388 31.31 15.64 15.18
CA ILE A 388 32.26 15.11 16.16
C ILE A 388 31.45 14.39 17.24
N SER A 389 31.75 13.11 17.46
CA SER A 389 31.14 12.31 18.54
C SER A 389 31.21 13.04 19.88
N ILE A 390 30.13 13.04 20.66
CA ILE A 390 30.05 13.70 21.98
C ILE A 390 31.16 13.21 22.91
N SER A 391 31.50 11.91 22.85
CA SER A 391 32.62 11.34 23.61
C SER A 391 33.99 11.95 23.25
N THR A 392 34.14 12.47 22.03
CA THR A 392 35.33 13.22 21.60
C THR A 392 35.25 14.67 22.09
N LEU A 393 34.10 15.34 21.95
CA LEU A 393 33.88 16.69 22.47
C LEU A 393 34.11 16.76 23.99
N LEU A 394 33.68 15.74 24.74
CA LEU A 394 33.90 15.63 26.18
C LEU A 394 35.37 15.46 26.56
N LYS A 395 36.17 14.76 25.73
CA LYS A 395 37.62 14.61 25.94
C LYS A 395 38.40 15.88 25.62
N GLU A 396 37.89 16.68 24.69
CA GLU A 396 38.51 17.93 24.23
C GLU A 396 38.03 19.17 24.99
N SER A 397 36.98 19.01 25.82
CA SER A 397 36.40 20.07 26.63
C SER A 397 37.41 20.66 27.61
N LYS A 398 37.57 21.98 27.58
CA LYS A 398 38.59 22.68 28.38
C LYS A 398 38.12 23.02 29.80
N SER A 399 36.82 22.89 30.07
CA SER A 399 36.22 23.17 31.38
C SER A 399 34.93 22.37 31.58
N VAL A 400 34.46 22.29 32.83
CA VAL A 400 33.17 21.68 33.18
C VAL A 400 32.00 22.40 32.50
N GLN A 401 32.09 23.73 32.33
CA GLN A 401 31.06 24.53 31.67
C GLN A 401 30.97 24.23 30.17
N ASP A 402 32.12 24.00 29.54
CA ASP A 402 32.27 23.64 28.13
C ASP A 402 31.70 22.23 27.87
N ALA A 403 32.06 21.26 28.73
CA ALA A 403 31.50 19.92 28.70
C ALA A 403 29.98 19.92 28.93
N ALA A 404 29.48 20.73 29.88
CA ALA A 404 28.05 20.86 30.14
C ALA A 404 27.28 21.43 28.94
N SER A 405 27.87 22.37 28.19
CA SER A 405 27.28 22.91 26.96
C SER A 405 27.16 21.82 25.89
N HIS A 406 28.23 21.06 25.64
CA HIS A 406 28.21 19.97 24.66
C HIS A 406 27.20 18.87 25.02
N VAL A 407 27.05 18.56 26.31
CA VAL A 407 26.04 17.60 26.79
C VAL A 407 24.63 18.15 26.61
N ALA A 408 24.41 19.43 26.91
CA ALA A 408 23.11 20.08 26.74
C ALA A 408 22.69 20.10 25.27
N ASP A 409 23.58 20.51 24.36
CA ASP A 409 23.31 20.55 22.92
C ASP A 409 22.99 19.14 22.38
N ALA A 410 23.72 18.13 22.83
CA ALA A 410 23.47 16.74 22.48
C ALA A 410 22.09 16.24 22.95
N ILE A 411 21.71 16.57 24.18
CA ILE A 411 20.39 16.21 24.75
C ILE A 411 19.27 16.92 23.97
N ILE A 412 19.46 18.19 23.60
CA ILE A 412 18.49 18.97 22.81
C ILE A 412 18.30 18.36 21.42
N CYS A 413 19.39 18.03 20.72
CA CYS A 413 19.32 17.36 19.42
C CYS A 413 18.62 16.00 19.53
N LYS A 414 18.94 15.22 20.57
CA LYS A 414 18.29 13.92 20.82
C LYS A 414 16.80 14.09 21.11
N LEU A 415 16.42 15.08 21.91
CA LEU A 415 15.02 15.36 22.27
C LEU A 415 14.23 15.86 21.07
N SER A 416 14.81 16.74 20.26
CA SER A 416 14.23 17.20 18.99
C SER A 416 13.94 16.03 18.05
N GLY A 417 14.89 15.11 17.88
CA GLY A 417 14.70 13.93 17.02
C GLY A 417 13.67 12.93 17.54
N VAL A 418 13.61 12.70 18.86
CA VAL A 418 12.68 11.72 19.45
C VAL A 418 11.25 12.28 19.56
N MET A 419 11.11 13.55 19.91
CA MET A 419 9.80 14.18 20.14
C MET A 419 9.26 14.91 18.91
N SER A 420 10.06 15.05 17.84
CA SER A 420 9.73 15.83 16.63
C SER A 420 9.46 17.32 16.89
N PHE A 421 10.06 17.90 17.93
CA PHE A 421 10.06 19.34 18.16
C PHE A 421 11.21 20.02 17.42
N PRO A 422 11.04 21.20 16.80
CA PRO A 422 12.14 22.01 16.33
C PRO A 422 13.11 22.35 17.48
N ILE A 423 14.42 22.32 17.24
CA ILE A 423 15.45 22.64 18.25
C ILE A 423 15.20 24.01 18.92
N ALA A 424 14.71 24.99 18.15
CA ALA A 424 14.39 26.33 18.64
C ALA A 424 13.25 26.38 19.66
N GLU A 425 12.42 25.33 19.76
CA GLU A 425 11.29 25.24 20.70
C GLU A 425 11.66 24.50 21.99
N ILE A 426 12.92 24.04 22.12
CA ILE A 426 13.42 23.34 23.30
C ILE A 426 14.19 24.34 24.17
N ASP A 427 13.57 24.74 25.28
CA ASP A 427 14.21 25.52 26.37
C ASP A 427 15.13 24.60 27.20
N PRO A 428 16.46 24.84 27.20
CA PRO A 428 17.44 24.06 27.95
C PRO A 428 17.29 24.17 29.49
N SER A 429 16.53 25.16 29.97
CA SER A 429 16.29 25.35 31.40
C SER A 429 15.11 24.53 31.95
N GLN A 430 14.33 23.91 31.07
CA GLN A 430 13.18 23.07 31.45
C GLN A 430 13.58 21.60 31.60
N GLY A 431 12.97 20.91 32.57
CA GLY A 431 13.18 19.47 32.75
C GLY A 431 12.53 18.64 31.63
N LEU A 432 13.11 17.48 31.30
CA LEU A 432 12.63 16.58 30.23
C LEU A 432 11.14 16.20 30.34
N ALA A 433 10.62 16.10 31.57
CA ALA A 433 9.21 15.79 31.83
C ALA A 433 8.23 16.84 31.26
N SER A 434 8.67 18.09 31.08
CA SER A 434 7.86 19.18 30.51
C SER A 434 7.56 18.97 29.03
N TYR A 435 8.36 18.17 28.34
CA TYR A 435 8.20 17.85 26.92
C TYR A 435 7.42 16.54 26.68
N GLY A 436 6.75 16.00 27.70
CA GLY A 436 5.96 14.77 27.57
C GLY A 436 6.80 13.50 27.42
N VAL A 437 8.05 13.53 27.85
CA VAL A 437 8.92 12.34 27.90
C VAL A 437 8.32 11.30 28.86
N ASP A 438 7.86 10.18 28.30
CA ASP A 438 7.27 9.08 29.06
C ASP A 438 8.34 8.10 29.61
N SER A 439 7.89 7.06 30.32
CA SER A 439 8.79 6.07 30.92
C SER A 439 9.60 5.26 29.90
N LEU A 440 9.12 5.11 28.66
CA LEU A 440 9.82 4.37 27.60
C LEU A 440 10.92 5.24 26.99
N VAL A 441 10.59 6.49 26.65
CA VAL A 441 11.56 7.47 26.14
C VAL A 441 12.63 7.77 27.18
N THR A 442 12.28 7.81 28.47
CA THR A 442 13.24 7.98 29.58
C THR A 442 14.30 6.87 29.60
N VAL A 443 13.91 5.62 29.35
CA VAL A 443 14.83 4.47 29.34
C VAL A 443 15.77 4.52 28.13
N ASP A 444 15.26 4.92 26.97
CA ASP A 444 16.07 5.12 25.77
C ASP A 444 17.09 6.25 25.95
N PHE A 445 16.69 7.37 26.57
CA PHE A 445 17.61 8.45 26.95
C PHE A 445 18.70 7.96 27.91
N ARG A 446 18.34 7.20 28.95
CA ARG A 446 19.32 6.66 29.90
C ARG A 446 20.35 5.75 29.23
N THR A 447 19.88 4.88 28.33
CA THR A 447 20.73 3.94 27.59
C THR A 447 21.65 4.69 26.61
N TRP A 448 21.14 5.72 25.94
CA TRP A 448 21.92 6.56 25.04
C TRP A 448 22.99 7.38 25.79
N ILE A 449 22.64 8.02 26.92
CA ILE A 449 23.59 8.75 27.78
C ILE A 449 24.71 7.82 28.25
N ALA A 450 24.38 6.64 28.78
CA ALA A 450 25.38 5.68 29.24
C ALA A 450 26.34 5.26 28.13
N LYS A 451 25.84 5.11 26.90
CA LYS A 451 26.64 4.71 25.74
C LYS A 451 27.54 5.84 25.22
N GLU A 452 27.00 7.04 25.02
CA GLU A 452 27.71 8.13 24.36
C GLU A 452 28.53 9.00 25.33
N MET A 453 28.18 9.01 26.62
CA MET A 453 28.79 9.86 27.65
C MET A 453 29.47 9.04 28.77
N GLY A 454 29.27 7.72 28.83
CA GLY A 454 29.93 6.84 29.81
C GLY A 454 29.43 6.99 31.25
N ALA A 455 28.20 7.49 31.45
CA ALA A 455 27.58 7.78 32.74
C ALA A 455 26.67 6.65 33.26
#